data_AF-A0A1G3M309-F1
#
_entry.id   AF-A0A1G3M309-F1
#
_cell.length_a   1.000
_cell.length_b   1.000
_cell.length_c   1.000
_cell.angle_alpha   90.00
_cell.angle_beta   90.00
_cell.angle_gamma   90.00
#
_symmetry.space_group_name_H-M   'P 1'
#
loop_
_entity.id
_entity.type
_entity.pdbx_description
1 polymer ?
#
loop_
_entity_poly.entity_id
_entity_poly.type
_entity_poly.pdbx_seq_one_letter_code
_entity_poly.pdbx_strand_id
1 'polypeptide(L)'
;LLAHHQVFATGTTGEILEKELGFKVTKLQSGPLGGDQQVGARIVSNEIDFLIFFWDPLEPQPHDPDVKALLRMAVVWNIPIACNRASADFMISSPLMDSEYERLVPDYREYRSRKIALGRGEGA
;
A
#
# COMPACT_ATOMS: atom_id res chain seq x y z
N LEU A 1 -12.22 12.13 12.08
CA LEU A 1 -11.29 10.98 12.06
C LEU A 1 -10.32 11.11 10.89
N LEU A 2 -10.68 10.75 9.66
CA LEU A 2 -9.74 10.82 8.52
C LEU A 2 -9.07 12.19 8.29
N ALA A 3 -9.75 13.29 8.62
CA ALA A 3 -9.21 14.65 8.50
C ALA A 3 -7.99 14.95 9.40
N HIS A 4 -7.69 14.11 10.42
CA HIS A 4 -6.49 14.23 11.24
C HIS A 4 -5.26 13.53 10.63
N HIS A 5 -5.45 12.78 9.54
CA HIS A 5 -4.40 12.04 8.86
C HIS A 5 -4.13 12.62 7.47
N GLN A 6 -2.95 12.33 6.92
CA GLN A 6 -2.66 12.63 5.53
C GLN A 6 -3.25 11.54 4.65
N VAL A 7 -4.20 11.91 3.78
CA VAL A 7 -4.88 10.95 2.90
C VAL A 7 -4.24 10.98 1.52
N PHE A 8 -3.82 9.80 1.06
CA PHE A 8 -3.37 9.54 -0.31
C PHE A 8 -4.39 8.68 -1.03
N ALA A 9 -4.60 8.92 -2.32
CA ALA A 9 -5.49 8.09 -3.14
C ALA A 9 -5.08 8.12 -4.62
N THR A 10 -5.40 7.06 -5.35
CA THR A 10 -5.27 7.02 -6.82
C THR A 10 -6.30 7.95 -7.47
N GLY A 11 -6.01 8.42 -8.68
CA GLY A 11 -6.68 9.56 -9.34
C GLY A 11 -8.20 9.67 -9.10
N THR A 12 -8.98 8.76 -9.69
CA THR A 12 -10.45 8.78 -9.59
C THR A 12 -10.96 8.66 -8.16
N THR A 13 -10.37 7.78 -7.35
CA THR A 13 -10.74 7.63 -5.93
C THR A 13 -10.49 8.92 -5.15
N GLY A 14 -9.35 9.56 -5.37
CA GLY A 14 -8.98 10.79 -4.68
C GLY A 14 -9.87 11.97 -5.06
N GLU A 15 -10.28 12.07 -6.32
CA GLU A 15 -11.27 13.08 -6.75
C GLU A 15 -12.61 12.92 -6.04
N ILE A 16 -13.10 11.68 -5.93
CA ILE A 16 -14.35 11.38 -5.21
C ILE A 16 -14.19 11.72 -3.73
N LEU A 17 -13.11 11.26 -3.08
CA LEU A 17 -12.90 11.50 -1.65
C LEU A 17 -12.76 12.98 -1.31
N GLU A 18 -11.98 13.75 -2.07
CA GLU A 18 -11.79 15.17 -1.80
C GLU A 18 -13.10 15.95 -1.92
N LYS A 19 -13.95 15.59 -2.88
CA LYS A 19 -15.29 16.17 -3.06
C LYS A 19 -16.23 15.83 -1.89
N GLU A 20 -16.28 14.57 -1.49
CA GLU A 20 -17.22 14.09 -0.46
C GLU A 20 -16.79 14.45 0.97
N LEU A 21 -15.48 14.48 1.24
CA LEU A 21 -14.93 14.71 2.57
C LEU A 21 -14.60 16.18 2.86
N GLY A 22 -14.50 17.02 1.82
CA GLY A 22 -14.28 18.47 1.98
C GLY A 22 -12.90 18.85 2.51
N PHE A 23 -11.92 17.93 2.45
CA PHE A 23 -10.53 18.21 2.78
C PHE A 23 -9.58 17.67 1.70
N LYS A 24 -8.38 18.24 1.65
CA LYS A 24 -7.38 17.96 0.62
C LYS A 24 -6.92 16.50 0.67
N VAL A 25 -6.94 15.83 -0.48
CA VAL A 25 -6.38 14.48 -0.69
C VAL A 25 -5.16 14.57 -1.61
N THR A 26 -4.07 13.91 -1.26
CA THR A 26 -2.90 13.79 -2.14
C THR A 26 -3.21 12.76 -3.23
N LYS A 27 -3.55 13.27 -4.42
CA LYS A 27 -3.89 12.44 -5.58
C LYS A 27 -2.65 11.93 -6.31
N LEU A 28 -2.64 10.63 -6.56
CA LEU A 28 -1.66 9.92 -7.38
C LEU A 28 -2.25 9.67 -8.77
N GLN A 29 -1.48 9.01 -9.66
CA GLN A 29 -2.02 8.54 -10.93
C GLN A 29 -3.16 7.52 -10.70
N SER A 30 -3.98 7.26 -11.71
CA SER A 30 -4.95 6.17 -11.63
C SER A 30 -4.21 4.84 -11.50
N GLY A 31 -4.80 3.86 -10.80
CA GLY A 31 -4.20 2.53 -10.59
C GLY A 31 -3.65 1.91 -11.89
N PRO A 32 -4.49 1.76 -12.95
CA PRO A 32 -4.07 1.21 -14.24
C PRO A 32 -2.97 2.00 -14.98
N LEU A 33 -2.74 3.28 -14.63
CA LEU A 33 -1.68 4.11 -15.22
C LEU A 33 -0.43 4.18 -14.32
N GLY A 34 -0.30 3.27 -13.35
CA GLY A 34 0.85 3.17 -12.45
C GLY A 34 0.64 3.80 -11.07
N GLY A 35 -0.58 4.22 -10.73
CA GLY A 35 -0.92 4.73 -9.40
C GLY A 35 -0.62 3.72 -8.29
N ASP A 36 -0.88 2.44 -8.52
CA ASP A 36 -0.65 1.37 -7.52
C ASP A 36 0.85 1.21 -7.23
N GLN A 37 1.70 1.41 -8.24
CA GLN A 37 3.15 1.40 -8.10
C GLN A 37 3.66 2.63 -7.34
N GLN A 38 3.01 3.79 -7.52
CA GLN A 38 3.32 4.99 -6.72
C GLN A 38 2.96 4.77 -5.25
N VAL A 39 1.82 4.14 -4.95
CA VAL A 39 1.45 3.75 -3.57
C VAL A 39 2.48 2.79 -3.00
N GLY A 40 2.84 1.74 -3.75
CA GLY A 40 3.86 0.78 -3.34
C GLY A 40 5.21 1.44 -3.01
N ALA A 41 5.69 2.34 -3.87
CA ALA A 41 6.90 3.10 -3.64
C ALA A 41 6.84 3.90 -2.32
N ARG A 42 5.70 4.51 -2.01
CA ARG A 42 5.49 5.26 -0.76
C ARG A 42 5.42 4.37 0.48
N ILE A 43 4.90 3.15 0.36
CA ILE A 43 4.98 2.16 1.45
C ILE A 43 6.45 1.84 1.76
N VAL A 44 7.27 1.58 0.75
CA VAL A 44 8.71 1.29 0.91
C VAL A 44 9.47 2.45 1.51
N SER A 45 9.12 3.68 1.13
CA SER A 45 9.76 4.91 1.61
C SER A 45 9.23 5.38 2.97
N ASN A 46 8.36 4.61 3.62
CA ASN A 46 7.73 4.96 4.89
C ASN A 46 6.87 6.25 4.85
N GLU A 47 6.33 6.58 3.68
CA GLU A 47 5.41 7.72 3.47
C GLU A 47 3.94 7.31 3.60
N ILE A 48 3.64 6.01 3.40
CA ILE A 48 2.32 5.41 3.65
C ILE A 48 2.49 4.31 4.70
N ASP A 49 1.75 4.44 5.79
CA ASP A 49 1.80 3.60 6.98
C ASP A 49 0.51 2.80 7.21
N PHE A 50 -0.55 3.08 6.44
CA PHE A 50 -1.86 2.43 6.52
C PHE A 50 -2.49 2.32 5.12
N LEU A 51 -3.00 1.14 4.75
CA LEU A 51 -3.61 0.90 3.44
C LEU A 51 -5.08 0.45 3.56
N ILE A 52 -6.01 1.22 2.98
CA ILE A 52 -7.37 0.77 2.70
C ILE A 52 -7.45 0.50 1.21
N PHE A 53 -7.71 -0.75 0.82
CA PHE A 53 -7.77 -1.15 -0.58
C PHE A 53 -8.98 -2.04 -0.85
N PHE A 54 -10.10 -1.42 -1.20
CA PHE A 54 -11.32 -2.14 -1.58
C PHE A 54 -11.22 -2.52 -3.06
N TRP A 55 -10.96 -3.80 -3.30
CA TRP A 55 -10.88 -4.40 -4.63
C TRP A 55 -12.10 -5.29 -4.87
N ASP A 56 -12.48 -5.48 -6.13
CA ASP A 56 -13.58 -6.37 -6.51
C ASP A 56 -13.08 -7.83 -6.54
N PRO A 57 -13.63 -8.74 -5.70
CA PRO A 57 -13.18 -10.12 -5.66
C PRO A 57 -13.80 -11.04 -6.72
N LEU A 58 -14.77 -10.57 -7.49
CA LEU A 58 -15.51 -11.36 -8.47
C LEU A 58 -15.09 -11.08 -9.91
N GLU A 59 -14.69 -9.84 -10.21
CA GLU A 59 -14.30 -9.43 -11.56
C GLU A 59 -12.79 -9.25 -11.69
N PRO A 60 -12.10 -10.03 -12.54
CA PRO A 60 -10.67 -9.84 -12.77
C PRO A 60 -10.43 -8.50 -13.47
N GLN A 61 -9.51 -7.70 -12.91
CA GLN A 61 -9.15 -6.41 -13.49
C GLN A 61 -7.90 -6.56 -14.37
N PRO A 62 -7.77 -5.76 -15.47
CA PRO A 62 -6.57 -5.77 -16.32
C PRO A 62 -5.26 -5.50 -15.55
N HIS A 63 -5.36 -4.90 -14.37
CA HIS A 63 -4.26 -4.55 -13.47
C HIS A 63 -4.18 -5.46 -12.23
N ASP A 64 -4.80 -6.66 -12.24
CA ASP A 64 -4.69 -7.67 -11.17
C ASP A 64 -3.24 -7.99 -10.72
N PRO A 65 -2.22 -8.05 -11.61
CA PRO A 65 -0.83 -8.21 -11.19
C PRO A 65 -0.36 -7.11 -10.24
N ASP A 66 -0.81 -5.87 -10.47
CA ASP A 66 -0.45 -4.70 -9.68
C ASP A 66 -1.16 -4.72 -8.31
N VAL A 67 -2.41 -5.21 -8.26
CA VAL A 67 -3.13 -5.47 -6.99
C VAL A 67 -2.32 -6.40 -6.10
N LYS A 68 -1.92 -7.57 -6.63
CA LYS A 68 -1.14 -8.56 -5.88
C LYS A 68 0.23 -8.00 -5.46
N ALA A 69 0.88 -7.22 -6.32
CA ALA A 69 2.14 -6.59 -6.01
C ALA A 69 2.01 -5.61 -4.84
N LEU A 70 0.97 -4.77 -4.83
CA LEU A 70 0.70 -3.81 -3.77
C LEU A 70 0.39 -4.50 -2.43
N LEU A 71 -0.51 -5.50 -2.43
CA LEU A 71 -0.83 -6.29 -1.22
C LEU A 71 0.43 -6.95 -0.65
N ARG A 72 1.29 -7.53 -1.50
CA ARG A 72 2.57 -8.12 -1.10
C ARG A 72 3.47 -7.08 -0.44
N MET A 73 3.53 -5.86 -0.97
CA MET A 73 4.36 -4.79 -0.39
C MET A 73 3.87 -4.40 1.01
N ALA A 74 2.56 -4.28 1.21
CA ALA A 74 1.98 -4.00 2.52
C ALA A 74 2.34 -5.09 3.56
N VAL A 75 2.30 -6.36 3.16
CA VAL A 75 2.70 -7.50 4.01
C VAL A 75 4.19 -7.48 4.32
N VAL A 76 5.05 -7.24 3.32
CA VAL A 76 6.51 -7.13 3.51
C VAL A 76 6.84 -6.03 4.52
N TRP A 77 6.27 -4.85 4.38
CA TRP A 77 6.54 -3.72 5.28
C TRP A 77 5.69 -3.70 6.54
N ASN A 78 4.90 -4.75 6.76
CA ASN A 78 4.03 -4.96 7.92
C ASN A 78 3.17 -3.74 8.28
N ILE A 79 2.53 -3.14 7.26
CA ILE A 79 1.58 -2.05 7.47
C ILE A 79 0.16 -2.62 7.69
N PRO A 80 -0.70 -2.00 8.51
CA PRO A 80 -2.11 -2.34 8.56
C PRO A 80 -2.74 -2.23 7.17
N ILE A 81 -3.48 -3.27 6.78
CA ILE A 81 -4.15 -3.35 5.50
C ILE A 81 -5.61 -3.82 5.64
N ALA A 82 -6.54 -2.99 5.17
CA ALA A 82 -7.96 -3.33 5.09
C ALA A 82 -8.36 -3.57 3.63
N CYS A 83 -8.68 -4.82 3.28
CA CYS A 83 -9.14 -5.19 1.94
C CYS A 83 -10.67 -5.18 1.78
N ASN A 84 -11.40 -4.90 2.85
CA ASN A 84 -12.86 -4.82 2.85
C ASN A 84 -13.32 -3.86 3.96
N ARG A 85 -14.60 -3.51 3.90
CA ARG A 85 -15.22 -2.57 4.85
C ARG A 85 -15.12 -3.05 6.30
N ALA A 86 -15.37 -4.32 6.58
CA ALA A 86 -15.34 -4.83 7.95
C ALA A 86 -13.94 -4.66 8.58
N SER A 87 -12.87 -5.00 7.86
CA SER A 87 -11.51 -4.77 8.33
C SER A 87 -11.21 -3.28 8.53
N ALA A 88 -11.70 -2.41 7.62
CA ALA A 88 -11.53 -0.97 7.77
C ALA A 88 -12.23 -0.41 9.02
N ASP A 89 -13.45 -0.87 9.30
CA ASP A 89 -14.23 -0.47 10.48
C ASP A 89 -13.52 -0.88 11.79
N PHE A 90 -12.95 -2.08 11.84
CA PHE A 90 -12.17 -2.55 12.99
C PHE A 90 -10.87 -1.75 13.17
N MET A 91 -10.17 -1.46 12.07
CA MET A 91 -8.89 -0.77 12.15
C MET A 91 -9.04 0.72 12.50
N ILE A 92 -10.02 1.41 11.90
CA ILE A 92 -10.24 2.85 12.17
C ILE A 92 -10.77 3.11 13.59
N SER A 93 -11.39 2.10 14.22
CA SER A 93 -11.85 2.17 15.61
C SER A 93 -10.79 1.76 16.63
N SER A 94 -9.64 1.26 16.18
CA SER A 94 -8.54 0.89 17.05
C SER A 94 -7.95 2.14 17.74
N PRO A 95 -7.63 2.08 19.05
CA PRO A 95 -6.91 3.16 19.71
C PRO A 95 -5.52 3.41 19.11
N LEU A 96 -4.99 2.42 18.36
CA LEU A 96 -3.71 2.55 17.67
C LEU A 96 -3.76 3.51 16.48
N MET A 97 -4.94 3.89 15.98
CA MET A 97 -5.10 4.79 14.84
C MET A 97 -4.59 6.21 15.14
N ASP A 98 -4.79 6.67 16.38
CA ASP A 98 -4.45 8.03 16.83
C ASP A 98 -3.16 8.06 17.69
N SER A 99 -2.37 6.98 17.68
CA SER A 99 -1.14 6.85 18.47
C SER A 99 0.02 6.35 17.62
N GLU A 100 1.26 6.62 18.05
CA GLU A 100 2.42 5.98 17.45
C GLU A 100 2.36 4.45 17.63
N TYR A 101 2.57 3.71 16.54
CA TYR A 101 2.63 2.25 16.54
C TYR A 101 3.96 1.76 15.98
N GLU A 102 4.74 1.08 16.81
CA GLU A 102 5.99 0.46 16.39
C GLU A 102 5.72 -0.87 15.67
N ARG A 103 5.94 -0.88 14.35
CA ARG A 103 5.77 -2.07 13.51
C ARG A 103 6.96 -3.00 13.66
N LEU A 104 6.69 -4.29 13.84
CA LEU A 104 7.69 -5.34 13.73
C LEU A 104 7.99 -5.61 12.25
N VAL A 105 8.96 -4.89 11.68
CA VAL A 105 9.39 -5.10 10.28
C VAL A 105 10.50 -6.16 10.26
N PRO A 106 10.42 -7.18 9.37
CA PRO A 106 11.48 -8.16 9.24
C PRO A 106 12.84 -7.53 8.94
N ASP A 107 13.91 -8.07 9.53
CA ASP A 107 15.26 -7.61 9.25
C ASP A 107 15.71 -8.07 7.86
N TYR A 108 15.73 -7.13 6.91
CA TYR A 108 16.15 -7.40 5.54
C TYR A 108 17.67 -7.32 5.31
N ARG A 109 18.50 -7.12 6.34
CA ARG A 109 19.96 -7.01 6.18
C ARG A 109 20.57 -8.23 5.51
N GLU A 110 20.23 -9.43 5.96
CA GLU A 110 20.71 -10.68 5.35
C GLU A 110 20.32 -10.76 3.87
N TYR A 111 19.04 -10.50 3.55
CA TYR A 111 18.53 -10.50 2.17
C TYR A 111 19.27 -9.48 1.28
N ARG A 112 19.53 -8.27 1.79
CA ARG A 112 20.26 -7.22 1.06
C ARG A 112 21.73 -7.55 0.87
N SER A 113 22.34 -8.26 1.82
CA SER A 113 23.75 -8.67 1.78
C SER A 113 24.00 -10.01 1.06
N ARG A 114 22.94 -10.70 0.61
CA ARG A 114 23.08 -12.01 -0.02
C ARG A 114 23.99 -11.90 -1.25
N LYS A 115 25.02 -12.74 -1.31
CA LYS A 115 25.88 -12.82 -2.49
C LYS A 115 25.04 -13.37 -3.64
N ILE A 116 24.88 -12.57 -4.69
CA ILE A 116 24.32 -13.07 -5.95
C ILE A 116 25.40 -13.97 -6.55
N ALA A 117 25.11 -15.27 -6.62
CA ALA A 117 25.91 -16.17 -7.45
C ALA A 117 25.73 -15.69 -8.89
N LEU A 118 26.67 -14.87 -9.36
CA LEU A 118 26.89 -14.64 -10.77
C LEU A 118 27.22 -16.02 -11.32
N GLY A 119 26.22 -16.70 -11.88
CA GLY A 119 26.46 -17.91 -12.64
C GLY A 119 27.53 -17.57 -13.65
N ARG A 120 28.73 -18.12 -13.48
CA ARG A 120 29.65 -18.21 -14.60
C ARG A 120 28.87 -19.00 -15.63
N GLY A 121 28.54 -18.35 -16.74
CA GLY A 121 28.36 -19.07 -17.99
C GLY A 121 29.72 -19.73 -18.27
N GLU A 122 29.91 -20.92 -17.72
CA GLU A 122 30.89 -21.86 -18.24
C GLU A 122 30.29 -22.38 -19.53
N GLY A 123 30.84 -21.89 -20.64
CA GLY A 123 30.45 -22.34 -21.95
C GLY A 123 30.80 -23.81 -22.18
N ALA A 124 29.96 -24.45 -22.97
CA ALA A 124 30.33 -25.40 -24.02
C ALA A 124 29.25 -25.31 -25.11
#